data_AF-A0A9W6ZDW1-F1
#
_entry.id   AF-A0A9W6ZDW1-F1
#
_cell.length_a   1.000
_cell.length_b   1.000
_cell.length_c   1.000
_cell.angle_alpha   90.00
_cell.angle_beta   90.00
_cell.angle_gamma   90.00
#
_symmetry.space_group_name_H-M   'P 1'
#
loop_
_entity.id
_entity.type
_entity.pdbx_description
1 polymer ?
#
loop_
_entity_poly.entity_id
_entity_poly.type
_entity_poly.pdbx_seq_one_letter_code
_entity_poly.pdbx_strand_id
1 'polypeptide(L)'
;NGGKLMELYEVQLLVCLLIGLDILFSNVEFVMSYNVTSLSLVPLNLQVGVLRVVQSFTGFTLFFFMLELLVLMGTYRGEFFLHIGYLTDLGVVLVCAYGEVDGWGKEVRVLGFVRFWRVVRLVNSLLAGVRDEHADTKEVLKKSQLRAKEVALEKARATEGMKREVAARRRVEAMLRGYKDEVETLSEALKIAAVDVA
;
A
#
# COMPACT_ATOMS: atom_id res chain seq x y z
N ASN A 1 12.08 -12.34 9.19
CA ASN A 1 10.77 -12.66 9.81
C ASN A 1 10.37 -11.75 10.99
N GLY A 2 11.26 -10.93 11.57
CA GLY A 2 10.86 -9.88 12.52
C GLY A 2 10.27 -8.62 11.85
N GLY A 3 10.82 -8.20 10.70
CA GLY A 3 10.36 -7.01 9.97
C GLY A 3 8.89 -7.06 9.54
N LYS A 4 8.43 -8.21 9.01
CA LYS A 4 7.01 -8.41 8.64
C LYS A 4 6.03 -8.30 9.82
N LEU A 5 6.48 -8.60 11.04
CA LEU A 5 5.65 -8.47 12.25
C LEU A 5 5.53 -7.01 12.69
N MET A 6 6.57 -6.19 12.48
CA MET A 6 6.52 -4.74 12.70
C MET A 6 5.78 -3.97 11.59
N GLU A 7 5.61 -4.57 10.42
CA GLU A 7 4.81 -4.02 9.32
C GLU A 7 3.31 -4.32 9.43
N LEU A 8 2.88 -5.13 10.41
CA LEU A 8 1.44 -5.28 10.66
C LEU A 8 0.85 -3.95 11.12
N TYR A 9 -0.26 -3.56 10.47
CA TYR A 9 -1.02 -2.36 10.77
C TYR A 9 -1.39 -2.25 12.27
N GLU A 10 -1.60 -3.39 12.94
CA GLU A 10 -1.94 -3.47 14.36
C GLU A 10 -0.79 -2.99 15.26
N VAL A 11 0.44 -3.41 14.95
CA VAL A 11 1.63 -3.03 15.72
C VAL A 11 1.93 -1.55 15.53
N GLN A 12 1.81 -1.06 14.30
CA GLN A 12 2.04 0.37 14.00
C GLN A 12 0.98 1.27 14.63
N LEU A 13 -0.29 0.84 14.68
CA LEU A 13 -1.34 1.57 15.37
C LEU A 13 -1.08 1.61 16.88
N LEU A 14 -0.64 0.50 17.47
CA LEU A 14 -0.26 0.43 18.88
C LEU A 14 0.93 1.37 19.18
N VAL A 15 1.95 1.39 18.32
CA VAL A 15 3.10 2.32 18.45
C VAL A 15 2.66 3.77 18.33
N CYS A 16 1.79 4.11 17.37
CA CYS A 16 1.23 5.46 17.25
C CYS A 16 0.42 5.88 18.48
N LEU A 17 -0.39 4.97 19.02
CA LEU A 17 -1.15 5.21 20.26
C LEU A 17 -0.21 5.41 21.45
N LEU A 18 0.85 4.59 21.54
CA LEU A 18 1.87 4.70 22.57
C LEU A 18 2.60 6.05 22.51
N ILE A 19 2.96 6.53 21.31
CA ILE A 19 3.55 7.85 21.11
C ILE A 19 2.57 8.96 21.51
N GLY A 20 1.28 8.83 21.15
CA GLY A 20 0.24 9.77 21.55
C GLY A 20 0.09 9.86 23.07
N LEU A 21 0.03 8.72 23.76
CA LEU A 21 0.00 8.66 25.22
C LEU A 21 1.28 9.25 25.83
N ASP A 22 2.44 8.91 25.30
CA ASP A 22 3.74 9.43 25.75
C ASP A 22 3.80 10.96 25.70
N ILE A 23 3.31 11.57 24.61
CA ILE A 23 3.21 13.02 24.48
C ILE A 23 2.24 13.59 25.53
N LEU A 24 1.07 12.97 25.74
CA LEU A 24 0.10 13.43 26.75
C LEU A 24 0.69 13.37 28.16
N PHE A 25 1.32 12.26 28.53
CA PHE A 25 1.95 12.09 29.84
C PHE A 25 3.11 13.06 30.06
N SER A 26 3.94 13.30 29.04
CA SER A 26 5.02 14.31 29.11
C SER A 26 4.49 15.74 29.32
N ASN A 27 3.35 16.09 28.68
CA ASN A 27 2.69 17.37 28.90
C ASN A 27 2.09 17.48 30.31
N VAL A 28 1.46 16.42 30.82
CA VAL A 28 0.94 16.38 32.20
C VAL A 28 2.07 16.53 33.21
N GLU A 29 3.20 15.85 33.00
CA GLU A 29 4.39 15.99 33.84
C GLU A 29 4.93 17.43 33.81
N PHE A 30 5.01 18.04 32.62
CA PHE A 30 5.44 19.43 32.47
C PHE A 30 4.53 20.39 33.24
N VAL A 31 3.22 20.32 33.01
CA VAL A 31 2.24 21.18 33.66
C VAL A 31 2.25 20.98 35.18
N MET A 32 2.33 19.74 35.67
CA MET A 32 2.42 19.45 37.11
C MET A 32 3.73 19.95 37.71
N SER A 33 4.86 19.71 37.05
CA SER A 33 6.19 20.12 37.51
C SER A 33 6.35 21.64 37.63
N TYR A 34 5.63 22.43 36.82
CA TYR A 34 5.58 23.89 36.93
C TYR A 34 4.48 24.39 37.89
N ASN A 35 3.34 23.71 37.99
CA ASN A 35 2.24 24.10 38.90
C ASN A 35 2.41 23.67 40.36
N VAL A 36 3.42 22.87 40.69
CA VAL A 36 3.79 22.54 42.10
C VAL A 36 4.05 23.81 42.92
N THR A 37 4.41 24.92 42.29
CA THR A 37 4.65 26.20 42.98
C THR A 37 3.41 27.09 43.11
N SER A 38 2.32 26.83 42.35
CA SER A 38 1.19 27.77 42.22
C SER A 38 -0.18 27.22 42.66
N LEU A 39 -0.38 25.90 42.74
CA LEU A 39 -1.71 25.31 43.00
C LEU A 39 -1.76 24.51 44.31
N SER A 40 -2.12 25.18 45.40
CA SER A 40 -2.31 24.66 46.76
C SER A 40 -3.59 23.82 46.97
N LEU A 41 -4.31 23.47 45.90
CA LEU A 41 -5.63 22.82 45.95
C LEU A 41 -5.58 21.28 45.95
N VAL A 42 -4.43 20.66 45.66
CA VAL A 42 -4.30 19.20 45.60
C VAL A 42 -3.38 18.71 46.73
N PRO A 43 -3.75 17.66 47.48
CA PRO A 43 -2.89 17.12 48.53
C PRO A 43 -1.54 16.67 47.97
N LEU A 44 -0.46 17.13 48.61
CA LEU A 44 0.93 16.92 48.18
C LEU A 44 1.26 15.45 47.89
N ASN A 45 0.70 14.53 48.68
CA ASN A 45 0.90 13.09 48.52
C ASN A 45 0.33 12.54 47.20
N LEU A 46 -0.81 13.07 46.74
CA LEU A 46 -1.43 12.65 45.49
C LEU A 46 -0.63 13.21 44.30
N GLN A 47 -0.14 14.44 44.38
CA GLN A 47 0.70 15.04 43.34
C GLN A 47 2.02 14.27 43.15
N VAL A 48 2.72 13.95 44.25
CA VAL A 48 3.97 13.18 44.20
C VAL A 48 3.72 11.76 43.68
N GLY A 49 2.61 11.13 44.06
CA GLY A 49 2.21 9.82 43.55
C GLY A 49 1.96 9.83 42.05
N VAL A 50 1.17 10.79 41.55
CA VAL A 50 0.90 10.95 40.12
C VAL A 50 2.19 11.24 39.34
N LEU A 51 3.05 12.13 39.84
CA LEU A 51 4.31 12.45 39.17
C LEU A 51 5.21 11.21 39.01
N ARG A 52 5.31 10.36 40.04
CA ARG A 52 6.08 9.11 39.95
C ARG A 52 5.50 8.13 38.92
N VAL A 53 4.18 8.00 38.85
CA VAL A 53 3.52 7.14 37.87
C VAL A 53 3.78 7.65 36.45
N VAL A 54 3.66 8.96 36.24
CA VAL A 54 3.91 9.60 34.94
C VAL A 54 5.38 9.42 34.53
N GLN A 55 6.32 9.65 35.45
CA GLN A 55 7.76 9.43 35.21
C GLN A 55 8.08 7.95 34.90
N SER A 56 7.44 7.02 35.60
CA SER A 56 7.61 5.59 35.34
C SER A 56 7.09 5.22 33.93
N PHE A 57 5.99 5.83 33.50
CA PHE A 57 5.43 5.61 32.17
C PHE A 57 6.34 6.18 31.08
N THR A 58 6.86 7.40 31.23
CA THR A 58 7.78 8.01 30.26
C THR A 58 9.12 7.26 30.16
N GLY A 59 9.62 6.71 31.27
CA GLY A 59 10.78 5.82 31.26
C GLY A 59 10.50 4.50 30.52
N PHE A 60 9.32 3.93 30.73
CA PHE A 60 8.89 2.69 30.06
C PHE A 60 8.76 2.88 28.55
N THR A 61 8.12 3.96 28.09
CA THR A 61 7.97 4.25 26.65
C THR A 61 9.34 4.46 26.00
N LEU A 62 10.25 5.19 26.67
CA LEU A 62 11.62 5.35 26.21
C LEU A 62 12.35 4.01 26.01
N PHE A 63 12.22 3.09 26.97
CA PHE A 63 12.79 1.75 26.86
C PHE A 63 12.20 0.96 25.69
N PHE A 64 10.88 1.02 25.51
CA PHE A 64 10.22 0.38 24.37
C PHE A 64 10.75 0.92 23.04
N PHE A 65 10.94 2.24 22.92
CA PHE A 65 11.49 2.86 21.71
C PHE A 65 12.96 2.52 21.47
N MET A 66 13.76 2.36 22.52
CA MET A 66 15.13 1.84 22.41
C MET A 66 15.14 0.43 21.81
N LEU A 67 14.24 -0.44 22.27
CA LEU A 67 14.10 -1.79 21.73
C LEU A 67 13.65 -1.76 20.26
N GLU A 68 12.67 -0.91 19.93
CA GLU A 68 12.22 -0.71 18.55
C GLU A 68 13.37 -0.30 17.62
N LEU A 69 14.19 0.68 18.03
CA LEU A 69 15.37 1.10 17.29
C LEU A 69 16.40 -0.02 17.13
N LEU A 70 16.63 -0.83 18.15
CA LEU A 70 17.54 -1.98 18.07
C LEU A 70 17.05 -3.01 17.05
N VAL A 71 15.74 -3.28 17.02
CA VAL A 71 15.15 -4.18 16.02
C VAL A 71 15.28 -3.61 14.60
N LEU A 72 15.03 -2.32 14.42
CA LEU A 72 15.21 -1.63 13.15
C LEU A 72 16.67 -1.65 12.68
N MET A 73 17.61 -1.36 13.59
CA MET A 73 19.04 -1.43 13.32
C MET A 73 19.48 -2.85 12.94
N GLY A 74 18.96 -3.87 13.62
CA GLY A 74 19.22 -5.28 13.29
C GLY A 74 18.64 -5.69 11.93
N THR A 75 17.51 -5.10 11.54
CA THR A 75 16.81 -5.41 10.28
C THR A 75 17.46 -4.73 9.09
N TYR A 76 17.78 -3.43 9.18
CA TYR A 76 18.28 -2.62 8.07
C TYR A 76 19.81 -2.43 8.05
N ARG A 77 20.52 -2.85 9.10
CA ARG A 77 22.00 -2.86 9.21
C ARG A 77 22.67 -1.59 8.67
N GLY A 78 23.31 -1.67 7.51
CA GLY A 78 24.06 -0.57 6.90
C GLY A 78 23.19 0.49 6.22
N GLU A 79 22.01 0.11 5.73
CA GLU A 79 21.07 1.04 5.08
C GLU A 79 20.33 1.93 6.10
N PHE A 80 20.33 1.52 7.36
CA PHE A 80 19.79 2.29 8.48
C PHE A 80 20.46 3.67 8.58
N PHE A 81 21.78 3.74 8.43
CA PHE A 81 22.55 4.98 8.54
C PHE A 81 22.42 5.91 7.33
N LEU A 82 21.95 5.39 6.19
CA LEU A 82 21.74 6.18 4.97
C LEU A 82 20.40 6.94 5.00
N HIS A 83 19.46 6.48 5.82
CA HIS A 83 18.15 7.12 5.96
C HIS A 83 18.18 8.17 7.05
N ILE A 84 18.14 9.44 6.63
CA ILE A 84 18.16 10.60 7.53
C ILE A 84 17.05 10.54 8.60
N GLY A 85 15.91 9.92 8.28
CA GLY A 85 14.81 9.73 9.22
C GLY A 85 15.17 8.83 10.41
N TYR A 86 15.90 7.75 10.18
CA TYR A 86 16.32 6.82 11.23
C TYR A 86 17.48 7.38 12.06
N LEU A 87 18.39 8.12 11.42
CA LEU A 87 19.50 8.77 12.12
C LEU A 87 19.01 9.84 13.09
N THR A 88 18.06 10.68 12.67
CA THR A 88 17.43 11.67 13.55
C THR A 88 16.72 10.99 14.72
N ASP A 89 16.03 9.88 14.47
CA ASP A 89 15.33 9.14 15.51
C ASP A 89 16.28 8.55 16.57
N LEU A 90 17.37 7.94 16.10
CA LEU A 90 18.45 7.43 16.95
C LEU A 90 19.05 8.53 17.83
N GLY A 91 19.39 9.67 17.25
CA GLY A 91 19.94 10.81 17.98
C GLY A 91 19.00 11.30 19.07
N VAL A 92 17.71 11.42 18.76
CA VAL A 92 16.68 11.89 19.71
C VAL A 92 16.50 10.91 20.86
N VAL A 93 16.46 9.60 20.58
CA VAL A 93 16.38 8.59 21.65
C VAL A 93 17.63 8.64 22.53
N LEU A 94 18.82 8.71 21.96
CA LEU A 94 20.06 8.74 22.72
C LEU A 94 20.16 9.97 23.61
N VAL A 95 19.78 11.14 23.10
CA VAL A 95 19.74 12.38 23.91
C VAL A 95 18.70 12.28 25.02
N CYS A 96 17.52 11.72 24.75
CA CYS A 96 16.52 11.48 25.79
C CYS A 96 17.01 10.51 26.87
N ALA A 97 17.65 9.40 26.47
CA ALA A 97 18.18 8.41 27.38
C ALA A 97 19.34 8.95 28.22
N TYR A 98 20.23 9.72 27.61
CA TYR A 98 21.33 10.38 28.32
C TYR A 98 20.80 11.42 29.32
N GLY A 99 19.82 12.23 28.91
CA GLY A 99 19.19 13.22 29.77
C GLY A 99 18.47 12.64 30.98
N GLU A 100 17.88 11.45 30.83
CA GLU A 100 17.25 10.72 31.95
C GLU A 100 18.28 10.20 32.96
N VAL A 101 19.44 9.73 32.47
CA VAL A 101 20.53 9.20 33.32
C VAL A 101 21.27 10.32 34.05
N ASP A 102 21.56 11.43 33.36
CA ASP A 102 22.30 12.57 33.93
C ASP A 102 21.39 13.52 34.73
N GLY A 103 20.08 13.26 34.77
CA GLY A 103 19.12 14.02 35.56
C GLY A 103 18.88 15.44 35.04
N TRP A 104 18.99 15.66 33.72
CA TRP A 104 18.77 16.98 33.11
C TRP A 104 17.30 17.38 33.21
N GLY A 105 16.98 18.06 34.31
CA GLY A 105 15.64 18.54 34.62
C GLY A 105 15.22 19.68 33.71
N LYS A 106 14.17 19.41 32.92
CA LYS A 106 13.29 20.37 32.20
C LYS A 106 13.65 20.68 30.74
N GLU A 107 14.92 20.71 30.33
CA GLU A 107 15.28 21.05 28.93
C GLU A 107 15.04 19.89 27.96
N VAL A 108 15.25 18.66 28.43
CA VAL A 108 15.00 17.42 27.65
C VAL A 108 13.53 17.31 27.23
N ARG A 109 12.61 17.99 27.91
CA ARG A 109 11.17 17.96 27.58
C ARG A 109 10.81 18.74 26.32
N VAL A 110 11.61 19.72 25.90
CA VAL A 110 11.38 20.42 24.62
C VAL A 110 11.60 19.47 23.43
N LEU A 111 12.40 18.41 23.62
CA LEU A 111 12.54 17.33 22.64
C LEU A 111 11.24 16.51 22.48
N GLY A 112 10.23 16.71 23.33
CA GLY A 112 8.88 16.18 23.15
C GLY A 112 8.27 16.56 21.79
N PHE A 113 8.55 17.77 21.29
CA PHE A 113 8.14 18.16 19.92
C PHE A 113 8.85 17.35 18.85
N VAL A 114 10.10 16.97 19.09
CA VAL A 114 10.85 16.09 18.20
C VAL A 114 10.29 14.66 18.25
N ARG A 115 9.58 14.23 19.31
CA ARG A 115 8.87 12.94 19.29
C ARG A 115 7.74 12.91 18.26
N PHE A 116 7.17 14.05 17.89
CA PHE A 116 6.20 14.13 16.79
C PHE A 116 6.82 13.73 15.44
N TRP A 117 8.12 13.94 15.25
CA TRP A 117 8.85 13.46 14.08
C TRP A 117 8.68 11.95 13.86
N ARG A 118 8.57 11.16 14.93
CA ARG A 118 8.35 9.70 14.82
C ARG A 118 7.01 9.37 14.21
N VAL A 119 5.97 10.13 14.54
CA VAL A 119 4.65 9.96 13.93
C VAL A 119 4.74 10.23 12.43
N VAL A 120 5.43 11.32 12.06
CA VAL A 120 5.68 11.65 10.65
C VAL A 120 6.47 10.54 9.94
N ARG A 121 7.51 9.99 10.59
CA ARG A 121 8.28 8.86 10.05
C ARG A 121 7.40 7.63 9.85
N LEU A 122 6.63 7.22 10.86
CA LEU A 122 5.73 6.06 10.80
C LEU A 122 4.69 6.21 9.69
N VAL A 123 4.07 7.37 9.58
CA VAL A 123 3.11 7.68 8.50
C VAL A 123 3.80 7.64 7.13
N ASN A 124 5.03 8.16 7.01
CA ASN A 124 5.78 8.08 5.76
C ASN A 124 6.14 6.63 5.38
N SER A 125 6.55 5.81 6.34
CA SER A 125 6.81 4.38 6.11
C SER A 125 5.55 3.62 5.69
N LEU A 126 4.42 3.88 6.36
CA LEU A 126 3.10 3.35 5.99
C LEU A 126 2.70 3.76 4.57
N LEU A 127 2.85 5.04 4.25
CA LEU A 127 2.51 5.57 2.94
C LEU A 127 3.41 4.98 1.85
N ALA A 128 4.68 4.72 2.15
CA ALA A 128 5.58 4.03 1.24
C ALA A 128 5.11 2.59 0.98
N GLY A 129 4.77 1.83 2.02
CA GLY A 129 4.22 0.48 1.89
C GLY A 129 2.93 0.44 1.04
N VAL A 130 1.99 1.35 1.32
CA VAL A 130 0.74 1.46 0.53
C VAL A 130 1.02 1.85 -0.92
N ARG A 131 2.02 2.71 -1.18
CA ARG A 131 2.41 3.08 -2.54
C ARG A 131 2.97 1.89 -3.32
N ASP A 132 3.76 1.04 -2.68
CA ASP A 132 4.32 -0.15 -3.30
C ASP A 132 3.21 -1.17 -3.62
N GLU A 133 2.30 -1.44 -2.68
CA GLU A 133 1.13 -2.29 -2.93
C GLU A 133 0.24 -1.76 -4.05
N HIS A 134 0.07 -0.44 -4.10
CA HIS A 134 -0.69 0.21 -5.17
C HIS A 134 0.02 0.12 -6.53
N ALA A 135 1.36 0.20 -6.54
CA ALA A 135 2.16 0.03 -7.75
C ALA A 135 2.03 -1.40 -8.32
N ASP A 136 2.08 -2.41 -7.44
CA ASP A 136 1.87 -3.81 -7.81
C ASP A 136 0.47 -4.03 -8.38
N THR A 137 -0.56 -3.51 -7.70
CA THR A 137 -1.95 -3.61 -8.15
C THR A 137 -2.14 -2.94 -9.51
N LYS A 138 -1.51 -1.77 -9.72
CA LYS A 138 -1.53 -1.04 -10.99
C LYS A 138 -0.83 -1.83 -12.11
N GLU A 139 0.25 -2.53 -11.81
CA GLU A 139 0.92 -3.38 -12.79
C GLU A 139 0.04 -4.58 -13.19
N VAL A 140 -0.59 -5.24 -12.23
CA VAL A 140 -1.54 -6.35 -12.48
C VAL A 140 -2.72 -5.87 -13.33
N LEU A 141 -3.28 -4.70 -13.02
CA LEU A 141 -4.36 -4.10 -13.79
C LEU A 141 -3.92 -3.78 -15.22
N LYS A 142 -2.71 -3.25 -15.42
CA LYS A 142 -2.18 -2.97 -16.76
C LYS A 142 -2.01 -4.25 -17.58
N LYS A 143 -1.52 -5.33 -16.95
CA LYS A 143 -1.38 -6.66 -17.59
C LYS A 143 -2.75 -7.24 -17.97
N SER A 144 -3.76 -7.14 -17.11
CA SER A 144 -5.10 -7.64 -17.42
C SER A 144 -5.79 -6.85 -18.53
N GLN A 145 -5.62 -5.53 -18.57
CA GLN A 145 -6.11 -4.68 -19.65
C GLN A 145 -5.46 -5.00 -21.01
N LEU A 146 -4.15 -5.29 -21.04
CA LEU A 146 -3.48 -5.70 -22.26
C LEU A 146 -4.02 -7.04 -22.78
N ARG A 147 -4.17 -8.04 -21.90
CA ARG A 147 -4.78 -9.34 -22.26
C ARG A 147 -6.20 -9.19 -22.77
N ALA A 148 -7.01 -8.32 -22.15
CA ALA A 148 -8.37 -8.06 -22.61
C ALA A 148 -8.41 -7.46 -24.02
N LYS A 149 -7.45 -6.57 -24.34
CA LYS A 149 -7.31 -6.00 -25.69
C LYS A 149 -6.84 -7.05 -26.71
N GLU A 150 -5.91 -7.93 -26.34
CA GLU A 150 -5.45 -9.03 -27.20
C GLU A 150 -6.61 -9.98 -27.55
N VAL A 151 -7.38 -10.41 -26.55
CA VAL A 151 -8.56 -11.27 -26.75
C VAL A 151 -9.62 -10.57 -27.61
N ALA A 152 -9.83 -9.26 -27.42
CA ALA A 152 -10.75 -8.49 -28.24
C ALA A 152 -10.29 -8.41 -29.71
N LEU A 153 -8.99 -8.25 -29.95
CA LEU A 153 -8.39 -8.26 -31.29
C LEU A 153 -8.50 -9.63 -31.95
N GLU A 154 -8.24 -10.72 -31.23
CA GLU A 154 -8.40 -12.09 -31.74
C GLU A 154 -9.86 -12.37 -32.11
N LYS A 155 -10.81 -11.95 -31.26
CA LYS A 155 -12.24 -12.04 -31.57
C LYS A 155 -12.60 -11.24 -32.82
N ALA A 156 -12.06 -10.04 -32.98
CA ALA A 156 -12.30 -9.22 -34.17
C ALA A 156 -11.75 -9.91 -35.43
N ARG A 157 -10.54 -10.46 -35.38
CA ARG A 157 -9.94 -11.22 -36.49
C ARG A 157 -10.73 -12.48 -36.84
N ALA A 158 -11.14 -13.26 -35.84
CA ALA A 158 -11.92 -14.47 -36.05
C ALA A 158 -13.31 -14.17 -36.65
N THR A 159 -13.97 -13.12 -36.17
CA THR A 159 -15.28 -12.71 -36.71
C THR A 159 -15.17 -12.18 -38.14
N GLU A 160 -14.10 -11.47 -38.49
CA GLU A 160 -13.84 -11.05 -39.87
C GLU A 160 -13.52 -12.24 -40.79
N GLY A 161 -12.69 -13.19 -40.33
CA GLY A 161 -12.40 -14.43 -41.05
C GLY A 161 -13.68 -15.23 -41.35
N MET A 162 -14.54 -15.39 -40.35
CA MET A 162 -15.82 -16.07 -40.48
C MET A 162 -16.75 -15.36 -41.47
N LYS A 163 -16.82 -14.01 -41.46
CA LYS A 163 -17.60 -13.24 -42.45
C LYS A 163 -17.08 -13.47 -43.87
N ARG A 164 -15.77 -13.49 -44.07
CA ARG A 164 -15.15 -13.75 -45.38
C ARG A 164 -15.45 -15.16 -45.88
N GLU A 165 -15.39 -16.15 -45.00
CA GLU A 165 -15.71 -17.54 -45.35
C GLU A 165 -17.20 -17.70 -45.73
N VAL A 166 -18.11 -17.11 -44.96
CA VAL A 166 -19.54 -17.11 -45.27
C VAL A 166 -19.81 -16.42 -46.62
N ALA A 167 -19.16 -15.30 -46.89
CA ALA A 167 -19.28 -14.61 -48.17
C ALA A 167 -18.74 -15.45 -49.35
N ALA A 168 -17.61 -16.14 -49.15
CA ALA A 168 -17.06 -17.04 -50.15
C ALA A 168 -17.99 -18.23 -50.44
N ARG A 169 -18.52 -18.88 -49.39
CA ARG A 169 -19.50 -19.98 -49.53
C ARG A 169 -20.74 -19.54 -50.31
N ARG A 170 -21.30 -18.37 -49.99
CA ARG A 170 -22.45 -17.81 -50.73
C ARG A 170 -22.14 -17.58 -52.21
N ARG A 171 -20.93 -17.13 -52.55
CA ARG A 171 -20.52 -16.96 -53.96
C ARG A 171 -20.40 -18.31 -54.68
N VAL A 172 -19.82 -19.31 -54.03
CA VAL A 172 -19.71 -20.68 -54.59
C VAL A 172 -21.10 -21.29 -54.79
N GLU A 173 -21.99 -21.16 -53.80
CA GLU A 173 -23.39 -21.63 -53.93
C GLU A 173 -24.13 -20.94 -55.07
N ALA A 174 -23.95 -19.62 -55.24
CA ALA A 174 -24.54 -18.88 -56.36
C ALA A 174 -24.00 -19.36 -57.72
N MET A 175 -22.69 -19.62 -57.82
CA MET A 175 -22.06 -20.17 -59.02
C MET A 175 -22.56 -21.58 -59.34
N LEU A 176 -22.67 -22.45 -58.34
CA LEU A 176 -23.21 -23.80 -58.50
C LEU A 176 -24.68 -23.79 -58.95
N ARG A 177 -25.49 -22.87 -58.43
CA ARG A 177 -26.86 -22.66 -58.91
C ARG A 177 -26.88 -22.22 -60.37
N GLY A 178 -26.07 -21.23 -60.74
CA GLY A 178 -25.94 -20.79 -62.14
C GLY A 178 -25.55 -21.93 -63.08
N TYR A 179 -24.55 -22.75 -62.71
CA TYR A 179 -24.19 -23.92 -63.50
C TYR A 179 -25.30 -24.96 -63.59
N LYS A 180 -26.06 -25.18 -62.51
CA LYS A 180 -27.19 -26.08 -62.52
C LYS A 180 -28.27 -25.59 -63.50
N ASP A 181 -28.60 -24.30 -63.44
CA ASP A 181 -29.60 -23.69 -64.32
C ASP A 181 -29.15 -23.77 -65.79
N GLU A 182 -27.87 -23.49 -66.09
CA GLU A 182 -27.30 -23.65 -67.44
C GLU A 182 -27.39 -25.10 -67.95
N VAL A 183 -27.08 -26.09 -67.11
CA VAL A 183 -27.18 -27.51 -67.46
C VAL A 183 -28.62 -27.94 -67.70
N GLU A 184 -29.57 -27.49 -66.87
CA GLU A 184 -31.00 -27.74 -67.09
C GLU A 184 -31.46 -27.12 -68.42
N THR A 185 -31.04 -25.89 -68.71
CA THR A 185 -31.36 -25.19 -69.96
C THR A 185 -30.79 -25.93 -71.18
N LEU A 186 -29.52 -26.36 -71.11
CA LEU A 186 -28.87 -27.15 -72.16
C LEU A 186 -29.56 -28.51 -72.36
N SER A 187 -29.93 -29.17 -71.27
CA SER A 187 -30.66 -30.44 -71.30
C SER A 187 -32.02 -30.28 -71.98
N GLU A 188 -32.75 -29.21 -71.65
CA GLU A 188 -34.05 -28.91 -72.26
C GLU A 188 -33.92 -28.59 -73.76
N ALA A 189 -32.94 -27.77 -74.14
CA ALA A 189 -32.63 -27.49 -75.54
C ALA A 189 -32.29 -28.76 -76.34
N LEU A 190 -31.49 -29.65 -75.75
CA LEU A 190 -31.12 -30.93 -76.38
C LEU A 190 -32.32 -31.86 -76.51
N LYS A 191 -33.24 -31.85 -75.54
CA LYS A 191 -34.48 -32.63 -75.57
C LYS A 191 -35.44 -32.13 -76.66
N ILE A 192 -35.57 -30.81 -76.82
CA ILE A 192 -36.35 -30.20 -77.92
C ILE A 192 -35.73 -30.59 -79.27
N ALA A 193 -34.41 -30.43 -79.43
CA ALA A 193 -33.72 -30.80 -80.67
C ALA A 193 -33.85 -32.29 -81.00
N ALA A 194 -33.85 -33.18 -80.00
CA ALA A 194 -34.05 -34.61 -80.21
C ALA A 194 -35.50 -34.97 -80.61
N VAL A 195 -36.49 -34.21 -80.13
CA VAL A 195 -37.91 -34.39 -80.50
C VAL A 195 -38.20 -33.83 -81.89
N ASP A 196 -37.53 -32.75 -82.32
CA ASP A 196 -37.69 -32.15 -83.65
C ASP A 196 -37.08 -32.99 -84.80
N VAL A 197 -36.21 -33.96 -84.47
CA VAL A 197 -35.51 -34.83 -85.44
C VAL A 197 -36.21 -36.19 -85.64
N ALA A 198 -37.25 -36.49 -84.86
CA ALA A 198 -38.06 -37.72 -84.95
C ALA A 198 -39.40 -37.46 -85.65
#